data_AF-A0AA96MXK6-F1
#
_entry.id   AF-A0AA96MXK6-F1
#
_cell.length_a   1.000
_cell.length_b   1.000
_cell.length_c   1.000
_cell.angle_alpha   90.00
_cell.angle_beta   90.00
_cell.angle_gamma   90.00
#
_symmetry.space_group_name_H-M   'P 1'
#
loop_
_entity.id
_entity.type
_entity.pdbx_description
1 polymer ?
#
loop_
_entity_poly.entity_id
_entity_poly.type
_entity_poly.pdbx_seq_one_letter_code
_entity_poly.pdbx_strand_id
1 'polypeptide(L)'
;MGHDISGFNKAGQEIAYARFSMGNYNALILYRLLNAHKYYAGVSGSGGSTSFSIQQIEKAIDDYKQFYNHGDSSAENDSSNWDQKQILDFIQNCLETARIEGRVRVYFG
;
A
#
# COMPACT_ATOMS: atom_id res chain seq x y z
N MET A 1 3.47 9.20 16.05
CA MET A 1 2.45 9.31 14.98
C MET A 1 3.02 8.65 13.74
N GLY A 2 2.16 8.09 12.90
CA GLY A 2 2.54 7.30 11.73
C GLY A 2 1.32 6.84 10.97
N HIS A 3 1.56 6.13 9.87
CA HIS A 3 0.52 5.56 9.01
C HIS A 3 0.52 4.05 9.19
N ASP A 4 -0.60 3.51 9.64
CA ASP A 4 -0.82 2.08 9.84
C ASP A 4 -1.86 1.61 8.83
N ILE A 5 -1.43 0.92 7.78
CA ILE A 5 -2.29 0.51 6.67
C ILE A 5 -2.43 -1.01 6.71
N SER A 6 -3.65 -1.49 6.90
CA SER A 6 -3.95 -2.93 7.05
C SER A 6 -4.91 -3.40 5.97
N GLY A 7 -4.56 -4.46 5.27
CA GLY A 7 -5.41 -5.19 4.32
C GLY A 7 -6.08 -6.38 4.99
N PHE A 8 -7.36 -6.61 4.69
CA PHE A 8 -8.19 -7.66 5.25
C PHE A 8 -8.92 -8.43 4.16
N ASN A 9 -9.03 -9.75 4.34
CA ASN A 9 -9.87 -10.61 3.51
C ASN A 9 -11.36 -10.50 3.90
N LYS A 10 -12.24 -11.26 3.24
CA LYS A 10 -13.69 -11.30 3.51
C LYS A 10 -14.03 -11.84 4.90
N ALA A 11 -13.20 -12.71 5.46
CA ALA A 11 -13.35 -13.22 6.83
C ALA A 11 -12.90 -12.21 7.90
N GLY A 12 -12.35 -11.06 7.50
CA GLY A 12 -11.86 -10.04 8.42
C GLY A 12 -10.47 -10.34 9.00
N GLN A 13 -9.76 -11.32 8.44
CA GLN A 13 -8.37 -11.62 8.82
C GLN A 13 -7.42 -10.65 8.12
N GLU A 14 -6.42 -10.16 8.85
CA GLU A 14 -5.37 -9.31 8.29
C GLU A 14 -4.48 -10.16 7.36
N ILE A 15 -4.30 -9.69 6.12
CA ILE A 15 -3.52 -10.37 5.07
C ILE A 15 -2.33 -9.53 4.62
N ALA A 16 -2.33 -8.23 4.90
CA ALA A 16 -1.26 -7.32 4.56
C ALA A 16 -1.17 -6.21 5.60
N TYR A 17 0.04 -5.75 5.89
CA TYR A 17 0.28 -4.64 6.79
C TYR A 17 1.46 -3.81 6.32
N ALA A 18 1.31 -2.49 6.36
CA ALA A 18 2.37 -1.54 6.08
C ALA A 18 2.35 -0.42 7.12
N ARG A 19 3.51 -0.14 7.70
CA ARG A 19 3.71 0.90 8.72
C ARG A 19 4.74 1.91 8.27
N PHE A 20 4.40 3.18 8.40
CA PHE A 20 5.30 4.29 8.10
C PHE A 20 5.33 5.29 9.26
N SER A 21 6.50 5.84 9.57
CA SER A 21 6.62 6.91 10.56
C SER A 21 5.99 8.21 10.05
N MET A 22 5.67 9.11 10.97
CA MET A 22 5.26 10.49 10.64
C MET A 22 6.31 11.14 9.72
N GLY A 23 5.85 11.73 8.62
CA GLY A 23 6.71 12.40 7.64
C GLY A 23 7.42 11.47 6.65
N ASN A 24 7.18 10.16 6.72
CA ASN A 24 7.70 9.21 5.75
C ASN A 24 6.94 9.33 4.41
N TYR A 25 7.63 9.81 3.39
CA TYR A 25 7.05 10.04 2.07
C TYR A 25 6.55 8.75 1.38
N ASN A 26 7.07 7.58 1.74
CA ASN A 26 6.63 6.29 1.20
C ASN A 26 5.17 5.98 1.57
N ALA A 27 4.67 6.52 2.69
CA ALA A 27 3.25 6.43 3.02
C ALA A 27 2.39 7.04 1.90
N LEU A 28 2.74 8.25 1.44
CA LEU A 28 2.03 8.94 0.36
C LEU A 28 2.07 8.17 -0.95
N ILE A 29 3.15 7.43 -1.22
CA ILE A 29 3.23 6.54 -2.39
C ILE A 29 2.16 5.45 -2.28
N LEU A 30 2.05 4.75 -1.14
CA LEU A 30 1.03 3.72 -0.97
C LEU A 30 -0.40 4.30 -1.08
N TYR A 31 -0.67 5.45 -0.47
CA TYR A 31 -1.96 6.14 -0.66
C TYR A 31 -2.23 6.47 -2.14
N ARG A 32 -1.22 6.89 -2.90
CA ARG A 32 -1.36 7.20 -4.33
C ARG A 32 -1.62 5.94 -5.17
N LEU A 33 -0.85 4.88 -4.94
CA LEU A 33 -0.99 3.60 -5.66
C LEU A 33 -2.39 3.01 -5.46
N LEU A 34 -2.93 3.12 -4.25
CA LEU A 34 -4.30 2.69 -3.92
C LEU A 34 -5.38 3.73 -4.30
N ASN A 35 -5.03 4.86 -4.92
CA ASN A 35 -5.95 5.98 -5.19
C ASN A 35 -6.79 6.38 -3.95
N ALA A 36 -6.12 6.43 -2.79
CA ALA A 36 -6.70 6.49 -1.46
C ALA A 36 -6.37 7.78 -0.71
N HIS A 37 -5.95 8.84 -1.41
CA HIS A 37 -5.48 10.09 -0.78
C HIS A 37 -6.52 10.76 0.12
N LYS A 38 -7.81 10.52 -0.12
CA LYS A 38 -8.90 10.97 0.77
C LYS A 38 -8.81 10.43 2.20
N TYR A 39 -8.03 9.37 2.43
CA TYR A 39 -7.82 8.78 3.75
C TYR A 39 -6.54 9.26 4.45
N TYR A 40 -5.73 10.10 3.80
CA TYR A 40 -4.53 10.69 4.37
C TYR A 40 -4.89 11.93 5.21
N ALA A 41 -4.52 11.93 6.50
CA ALA A 41 -4.83 12.99 7.45
C ALA A 41 -3.60 13.81 7.87
N GLY A 42 -2.56 13.85 7.03
CA GLY A 42 -1.33 14.61 7.26
C GLY A 42 -0.22 13.76 7.90
N VAL A 43 -0.33 13.40 9.17
CA VAL A 43 0.72 12.66 9.89
C VAL A 43 0.34 11.21 10.22
N SER A 44 -0.89 10.84 9.85
CA SER A 44 -1.50 9.51 10.00
C SER A 44 -2.56 9.29 8.93
N GLY A 45 -3.17 8.11 8.92
CA GLY A 45 -4.43 7.88 8.24
C GLY A 45 -5.60 8.51 9.00
N SER A 46 -6.76 8.49 8.36
CA SER A 46 -8.03 9.06 8.85
C SER A 46 -8.84 8.10 9.74
N GLY A 47 -8.40 6.86 9.91
CA GLY A 47 -9.18 5.77 10.49
C GLY A 47 -10.27 5.22 9.55
N GLY A 48 -10.28 5.66 8.29
CA GLY A 48 -11.22 5.19 7.27
C GLY A 48 -10.86 3.82 6.70
N SER A 49 -11.81 3.19 6.01
CA SER A 49 -11.54 1.97 5.23
C SER A 49 -12.32 1.95 3.92
N THR A 50 -11.83 1.17 2.96
CA THR A 50 -12.53 0.93 1.68
C THR A 50 -12.24 -0.48 1.17
N SER A 51 -13.10 -1.00 0.29
CA SER A 51 -12.79 -2.21 -0.46
C SER A 51 -12.22 -1.87 -1.83
N PHE A 52 -11.29 -2.70 -2.28
CA PHE A 52 -10.68 -2.65 -3.61
C PHE A 52 -11.01 -3.91 -4.39
N SER A 53 -11.37 -3.76 -5.66
CA SER A 53 -11.50 -4.89 -6.58
C SER A 53 -10.13 -5.38 -7.04
N ILE A 54 -10.11 -6.59 -7.63
CA ILE A 54 -8.91 -7.12 -8.27
C ILE A 54 -8.29 -6.13 -9.28
N GLN A 55 -9.09 -5.50 -10.15
CA GLN A 55 -8.58 -4.59 -11.17
C GLN A 55 -7.92 -3.35 -10.57
N GLN A 56 -8.43 -2.86 -9.43
CA GLN A 56 -7.83 -1.71 -8.74
C GLN A 56 -6.47 -2.07 -8.14
N ILE A 57 -6.32 -3.29 -7.60
CA ILE A 57 -5.04 -3.77 -7.06
C ILE A 57 -4.05 -4.11 -8.18
N GLU A 58 -4.50 -4.69 -9.29
CA GLU A 58 -3.66 -4.91 -10.48
C GLU A 58 -3.10 -3.59 -11.00
N LYS A 59 -3.96 -2.57 -11.12
CA LYS A 59 -3.52 -1.21 -11.46
C LYS A 59 -2.49 -0.67 -10.47
N ALA A 60 -2.67 -0.89 -9.17
CA ALA A 60 -1.70 -0.45 -8.16
C ALA A 60 -0.33 -1.12 -8.34
N ILE A 61 -0.27 -2.40 -8.72
CA ILE A 61 0.99 -3.09 -9.05
C ILE A 61 1.64 -2.49 -10.29
N ASP A 62 0.86 -2.20 -11.33
CA ASP A 62 1.41 -1.65 -12.57
C ASP A 62 1.91 -0.22 -12.36
N ASP A 63 1.16 0.61 -11.63
CA ASP A 63 1.58 1.95 -11.20
C ASP A 63 2.86 1.87 -10.35
N TYR A 64 2.98 0.89 -9.44
CA TYR A 64 4.18 0.66 -8.64
C TYR A 64 5.39 0.37 -9.54
N LYS A 65 5.25 -0.57 -10.48
CA LYS A 65 6.32 -0.93 -11.42
C LYS A 65 6.72 0.29 -12.24
N GLN A 66 5.78 1.08 -12.74
CA GLN A 66 6.11 2.30 -13.49
C GLN A 66 6.85 3.32 -12.62
N PHE A 67 6.42 3.51 -11.37
CA PHE A 67 7.03 4.47 -10.45
C PHE A 67 8.48 4.10 -10.11
N TYR A 68 8.76 2.81 -9.85
CA TYR A 68 10.09 2.36 -9.42
C TYR A 68 11.01 1.85 -10.54
N ASN A 69 10.48 1.35 -11.67
CA ASN A 69 11.32 0.86 -12.79
C ASN A 69 11.83 1.97 -13.72
N HIS A 70 11.24 3.17 -13.71
CA HIS A 70 11.77 4.30 -14.47
C HIS A 70 12.99 4.97 -13.81
N GLY A 71 13.39 4.53 -12.61
CA GLY A 71 14.62 4.93 -11.94
C GLY A 71 15.76 3.97 -12.26
N ASP A 72 16.28 4.01 -13.48
CA ASP A 72 17.47 3.23 -13.83
C ASP A 72 18.68 3.81 -13.07
N SER A 73 19.40 2.94 -12.35
CA SER A 73 20.73 3.16 -11.75
C SER A 73 20.88 4.20 -10.61
N SER A 74 21.60 3.80 -9.55
CA SER A 74 22.09 4.65 -8.44
C SER A 74 21.11 4.99 -7.31
N ALA A 75 20.80 4.02 -6.45
CA ALA A 75 20.66 4.30 -5.01
C ALA A 75 21.04 3.07 -4.19
N GLU A 76 22.34 2.81 -4.09
CA GLU A 76 22.92 2.14 -2.93
C GLU A 76 22.58 2.99 -1.69
N ASN A 77 21.46 2.70 -1.04
CA ASN A 77 21.23 3.11 0.33
C ASN A 77 20.22 2.14 0.96
N ASP A 78 20.74 1.18 1.73
CA ASP A 78 20.04 0.01 2.26
C ASP A 78 18.79 0.31 3.12
N SER A 79 18.54 1.57 3.49
CA SER A 79 17.33 1.99 4.21
C SER A 79 16.16 2.37 3.30
N SER A 80 16.39 2.76 2.03
CA SER A 80 15.33 3.07 1.05
C SER A 80 14.60 1.82 0.54
N ASN A 81 15.21 0.64 0.70
CA ASN A 81 14.68 -0.61 0.16
C ASN A 81 13.57 -1.21 1.04
N TRP A 82 13.58 -0.95 2.36
CA TRP A 82 12.62 -1.57 3.27
C TRP A 82 11.19 -1.07 3.07
N ASP A 83 10.99 0.25 2.98
CA ASP A 83 9.67 0.81 2.75
C ASP A 83 9.12 0.46 1.37
N GLN A 84 9.97 0.49 0.36
CA GLN A 84 9.60 0.07 -1.00
C GLN A 84 9.19 -1.41 -1.02
N LYS A 85 9.97 -2.28 -0.36
CA LYS A 85 9.63 -3.69 -0.19
C LYS A 85 8.31 -3.87 0.55
N GLN A 86 8.11 -3.14 1.64
CA GLN A 86 6.87 -3.17 2.42
C GLN A 86 5.65 -2.75 1.58
N ILE A 87 5.78 -1.73 0.72
CA ILE A 87 4.74 -1.34 -0.25
C ILE A 87 4.45 -2.48 -1.22
N LEU A 88 5.49 -3.08 -1.80
CA LEU A 88 5.34 -4.16 -2.76
C LEU A 88 4.66 -5.39 -2.13
N ASP A 89 5.16 -5.84 -0.98
CA ASP A 89 4.63 -6.97 -0.22
C ASP A 89 3.15 -6.72 0.14
N PHE A 90 2.82 -5.49 0.57
CA PHE A 90 1.44 -5.11 0.87
C PHE A 90 0.51 -5.28 -0.34
N ILE A 91 0.89 -4.73 -1.50
CA ILE A 91 0.05 -4.76 -2.70
C ILE A 91 -0.02 -6.20 -3.26
N GLN A 92 1.06 -6.97 -3.20
CA GLN A 92 1.09 -8.37 -3.64
C GLN A 92 0.17 -9.27 -2.81
N ASN A 93 0.21 -9.17 -1.49
CA ASN A 93 -0.69 -9.93 -0.61
C ASN A 93 -2.17 -9.54 -0.84
N CYS A 94 -2.43 -8.25 -1.05
CA CYS A 94 -3.75 -7.77 -1.46
C CYS A 94 -4.19 -8.37 -2.80
N LEU A 95 -3.28 -8.49 -3.77
CA LEU A 95 -3.57 -9.04 -5.09
C LEU A 95 -3.88 -10.53 -5.02
N GLU A 96 -3.08 -11.30 -4.29
CA GLU A 96 -3.31 -12.73 -4.07
C GLU A 96 -4.69 -12.97 -3.45
N THR A 97 -5.02 -12.22 -2.40
CA THR A 97 -6.34 -12.29 -1.76
C THR A 97 -7.46 -11.86 -2.73
N ALA A 98 -7.28 -10.76 -3.46
CA ALA A 98 -8.28 -10.28 -4.41
C ALA A 98 -8.47 -11.22 -5.61
N ARG A 99 -7.48 -12.03 -5.99
CA ARG A 99 -7.61 -13.08 -7.01
C ARG A 99 -8.50 -14.23 -6.54
N ILE A 100 -8.39 -14.60 -5.26
CA ILE A 100 -9.18 -15.69 -4.67
C ILE A 100 -10.59 -15.21 -4.32
N GLU A 101 -10.70 -14.03 -3.71
CA GLU A 101 -11.93 -13.55 -3.10
C GLU A 101 -12.63 -12.44 -3.92
N GLY A 102 -11.99 -11.91 -4.96
CA GLY A 102 -12.51 -10.83 -5.81
C GLY A 102 -12.36 -9.42 -5.24
N ARG A 103 -12.11 -9.27 -3.94
CA ARG A 103 -11.89 -7.98 -3.29
C ARG A 103 -11.05 -8.10 -2.01
N VAL A 104 -10.43 -7.00 -1.62
CA VAL A 104 -9.75 -6.82 -0.34
C VAL A 104 -10.28 -5.57 0.35
N ARG A 105 -10.38 -5.55 1.68
CA ARG A 105 -10.71 -4.34 2.45
C ARG A 105 -9.42 -3.76 3.01
N VAL A 106 -9.19 -2.46 2.86
CA VAL A 106 -8.02 -1.78 3.43
C VAL A 106 -8.48 -0.71 4.40
N TYR A 107 -7.84 -0.69 5.56
CA TYR A 107 -7.96 0.31 6.61
C TYR A 107 -6.75 1.26 6.58
N PHE A 108 -6.97 2.53 6.90
CA PHE A 108 -5.97 3.60 6.86
C PHE A 108 -5.92 4.32 8.21
N GLY A 109 -5.07 3.82 9.11
CA GLY A 109 -4.77 4.38 10.43
C GLY A 109 -3.65 5.39 10.43
#